data_AF-A0A7Y5HDJ0-F1
#
_entry.id   AF-A0A7Y5HDJ0-F1
#
_cell.length_a   1.000
_cell.length_b   1.000
_cell.length_c   1.000
_cell.angle_alpha   90.00
_cell.angle_beta   90.00
_cell.angle_gamma   90.00
#
_symmetry.space_group_name_H-M   'P 1'
#
loop_
_entity.id
_entity.type
_entity.pdbx_description
1 polymer ?
#
loop_
_entity_poly.entity_id
_entity_poly.type
_entity_poly.pdbx_seq_one_letter_code
_entity_poly.pdbx_strand_id
1 'polypeptide(L)'
;RDTIDHLVPARAGQALTVLFKAGNGAAYFNVLPPEGDEALFVGSSAARPGHFRAQLDRAGAYRIRVYLMRSAARRHESTDYSLKIKLADG
;
A
#
# COMPACT_ATOMS: atom_id res chain seq x y z
N ARG A 1 13.23 -3.43 9.46
CA ARG A 1 11.86 -2.88 9.33
C ARG A 1 11.05 -4.07 8.91
N ASP A 2 10.08 -4.45 9.71
CA ASP A 2 9.18 -5.52 9.32
C ASP A 2 8.18 -4.93 8.33
N THR A 3 8.05 -5.60 7.21
CA THR A 3 7.15 -5.21 6.12
C THR A 3 6.34 -6.43 5.72
N ILE A 4 5.07 -6.20 5.39
CA ILE A 4 4.19 -7.23 4.83
C ILE A 4 3.78 -6.78 3.44
N ASP A 5 4.06 -7.60 2.44
CA ASP A 5 3.66 -7.35 1.06
C ASP A 5 2.43 -8.18 0.71
N HIS A 6 1.36 -7.51 0.27
CA HIS A 6 0.19 -8.15 -0.33
C HIS A 6 0.30 -8.03 -1.85
N LEU A 7 0.34 -9.16 -2.54
CA LEU A 7 0.39 -9.20 -4.00
C LEU A 7 -1.01 -9.11 -4.59
N VAL A 8 -1.20 -8.19 -5.53
CA VAL A 8 -2.48 -7.92 -6.19
C VAL A 8 -2.29 -8.08 -7.69
N PRO A 9 -2.63 -9.23 -8.26
CA PRO A 9 -2.67 -9.41 -9.71
C PRO A 9 -3.73 -8.50 -10.31
N ALA A 10 -3.32 -7.64 -11.25
CA ALA A 10 -4.21 -6.71 -11.90
C ALA A 10 -3.92 -6.63 -13.40
N ARG A 11 -4.89 -6.10 -14.16
CA ARG A 11 -4.79 -5.86 -15.60
C ARG A 11 -4.65 -4.36 -15.85
N ALA A 12 -3.98 -4.03 -16.96
CA ALA A 12 -4.00 -2.67 -17.49
C ALA A 12 -5.46 -2.23 -17.72
N GLY A 13 -5.76 -0.97 -17.39
CA GLY A 13 -7.11 -0.42 -17.48
C GLY A 13 -8.03 -0.75 -16.30
N GLN A 14 -7.54 -1.41 -15.24
CA GLN A 14 -8.32 -1.53 -13.99
C GLN A 14 -8.09 -0.36 -13.06
N ALA A 15 -9.10 0.01 -12.28
CA ALA A 15 -8.96 0.93 -11.16
C ALA A 15 -8.62 0.16 -9.88
N LEU A 16 -7.44 0.41 -9.33
CA LEU A 16 -7.03 -0.10 -8.02
C LEU A 16 -7.42 0.90 -6.94
N THR A 17 -8.20 0.45 -5.96
CA THR A 17 -8.50 1.19 -4.73
C THR A 17 -7.97 0.43 -3.53
N VAL A 18 -7.25 1.13 -2.65
CA VAL A 18 -6.74 0.60 -1.38
C VAL A 18 -7.23 1.50 -0.25
N LEU A 19 -7.88 0.89 0.72
CA LEU A 19 -8.27 1.52 1.98
C LEU A 19 -7.50 0.85 3.11
N PHE A 20 -6.81 1.66 3.89
CA PHE A 20 -5.94 1.21 4.96
C PHE A 20 -6.34 1.87 6.29
N LYS A 21 -6.42 1.07 7.34
CA LYS A 21 -6.62 1.50 8.72
C LYS A 21 -5.69 0.72 9.63
N ALA A 22 -5.04 1.38 10.57
CA ALA A 22 -4.22 0.74 11.59
C ALA A 22 -4.42 1.44 12.93
N GLY A 23 -4.17 0.74 14.04
CA GLY A 23 -4.21 1.34 15.37
C GLY A 23 -3.04 2.28 15.64
N ASN A 24 -1.90 2.04 14.98
CA ASN A 24 -0.69 2.85 15.13
C ASN A 24 -0.60 3.91 14.02
N GLY A 25 -0.52 5.19 14.39
CA GLY A 25 -0.39 6.31 13.45
C GLY A 25 0.94 6.35 12.68
N ALA A 26 1.92 5.53 13.07
CA ALA A 26 3.18 5.34 12.38
C ALA A 26 3.15 4.17 11.38
N ALA A 27 1.99 3.51 11.21
CA ALA A 27 1.79 2.48 10.19
C ALA A 27 1.31 3.10 8.88
N TYR A 28 1.93 2.67 7.78
CA TYR A 28 1.64 3.17 6.44
C TYR A 28 1.65 2.02 5.43
N PHE A 29 1.14 2.30 4.23
CA PHE A 29 1.33 1.42 3.09
C PHE A 29 1.92 2.18 1.91
N ASN A 30 2.65 1.45 1.06
CA ASN A 30 3.04 1.90 -0.27
C ASN A 30 2.39 1.01 -1.33
N VAL A 31 2.22 1.55 -2.53
CA VAL A 31 1.81 0.80 -3.72
C VAL A 31 3.00 0.77 -4.66
N LEU A 32 3.55 -0.41 -4.93
CA LEU A 32 4.64 -0.56 -5.89
C LEU A 32 4.12 -1.25 -7.17
N PRO A 33 4.63 -0.85 -8.35
CA PRO A 33 4.29 -1.50 -9.60
C PRO A 33 4.78 -2.96 -9.66
N PRO A 34 4.30 -3.74 -10.66
CA PRO A 34 4.76 -5.09 -10.92
C PRO A 34 6.27 -5.17 -11.19
N GLU A 35 6.81 -4.16 -11.86
CA GLU A 35 8.23 -4.03 -12.17
C GLU A 35 8.72 -2.64 -11.77
N GLY A 36 9.94 -2.56 -11.24
CA GLY A 36 10.54 -1.32 -10.74
C GLY A 36 10.28 -1.06 -9.26
N ASP A 37 11.00 -0.07 -8.72
CA ASP A 37 11.00 0.25 -7.29
C ASP A 37 10.37 1.61 -6.97
N GLU A 38 10.05 2.41 -7.99
CA GLU A 38 9.35 3.66 -7.79
C GLU A 38 7.88 3.39 -7.43
N ALA A 39 7.51 3.76 -6.21
CA ALA A 39 6.17 3.52 -5.70
C ALA A 39 5.17 4.48 -6.36
N LEU A 40 4.04 3.94 -6.81
CA LEU A 40 2.88 4.73 -7.27
C LEU A 40 2.23 5.51 -6.12
N PHE A 41 2.43 5.05 -4.88
CA PHE A 41 1.93 5.71 -3.69
C PHE A 41 2.89 5.50 -2.52
N VAL A 42 3.19 6.58 -1.82
CA VAL A 42 3.99 6.57 -0.59
C VAL A 42 3.14 7.09 0.57
N GLY A 43 2.61 6.18 1.39
CA GLY A 43 1.66 6.54 2.44
C GLY A 43 2.22 7.51 3.47
N SER A 44 3.51 7.40 3.82
CA SER A 44 4.16 8.30 4.79
C SER A 44 4.29 9.75 4.34
N SER A 45 4.10 10.03 3.05
CA SER A 45 4.24 11.36 2.46
C SER A 45 2.94 11.87 1.85
N ALA A 46 1.87 11.07 1.91
CA ALA A 46 0.59 11.39 1.30
C ALA A 46 -0.29 12.23 2.23
N ALA A 47 -1.06 13.16 1.66
CA ALA A 47 -2.07 13.92 2.40
C ALA A 47 -3.19 13.03 2.96
N ARG A 48 -3.45 11.87 2.34
CA ARG A 48 -4.45 10.87 2.77
C ARG A 48 -3.79 9.49 2.89
N PRO A 49 -3.04 9.23 3.97
CA PRO A 49 -2.21 8.03 4.10
C PRO A 49 -2.99 6.70 4.14
N GLY A 50 -4.30 6.76 4.43
CA GLY A 50 -5.19 5.59 4.51
C GLY A 50 -5.99 5.31 3.24
N HIS A 51 -5.79 6.05 2.14
CA HIS A 51 -6.57 5.89 0.92
C HIS A 51 -5.74 6.14 -0.33
N PHE A 52 -5.78 5.17 -1.24
CA PHE A 52 -5.22 5.28 -2.59
C PHE A 52 -6.25 4.84 -3.61
N ARG A 53 -6.30 5.55 -4.75
CA ARG A 53 -7.02 5.12 -5.94
C ARG A 53 -6.29 5.59 -7.19
N ALA A 54 -6.04 4.70 -8.13
CA ALA A 54 -5.48 5.02 -9.43
C ALA A 54 -5.96 4.05 -10.52
N GLN A 55 -5.98 4.55 -11.76
CA GLN A 55 -6.09 3.69 -12.94
C GLN A 55 -4.72 3.07 -13.23
N LEU A 56 -4.68 1.75 -13.43
CA LEU A 56 -3.45 1.02 -13.71
C LEU A 56 -3.15 1.05 -15.21
N ASP A 57 -1.94 1.45 -15.57
CA ASP A 57 -1.45 1.48 -16.94
C ASP A 57 -0.88 0.13 -17.40
N ARG A 58 -0.55 -0.74 -16.45
CA ARG A 58 0.14 -2.02 -16.70
C ARG A 58 -0.58 -3.18 -16.03
N ALA A 59 -0.41 -4.35 -16.64
CA ALA A 59 -0.79 -5.62 -16.01
C ALA A 59 0.36 -6.15 -15.16
N GLY A 60 0.03 -6.96 -14.16
CA GLY A 60 1.00 -7.66 -13.31
C GLY A 60 0.63 -7.63 -11.83
N ALA A 61 1.52 -8.16 -10.99
CA ALA A 61 1.32 -8.24 -9.55
C ALA A 61 1.81 -6.96 -8.86
N TYR A 62 0.89 -6.06 -8.52
CA TYR A 62 1.20 -4.89 -7.71
C TYR A 62 1.47 -5.31 -6.26
N ARG A 63 2.42 -4.64 -5.60
CA ARG A 63 2.76 -4.89 -4.19
C ARG A 63 2.17 -3.81 -3.32
N ILE A 64 1.26 -4.19 -2.43
CA ILE A 64 0.78 -3.32 -1.35
C ILE A 64 1.62 -3.61 -0.11
N ARG A 65 2.64 -2.78 0.11
CA ARG A 65 3.63 -2.95 1.19
C ARG A 65 3.20 -2.20 2.43
N VAL A 66 2.81 -2.90 3.48
CA VAL A 66 2.48 -2.34 4.80
C VAL A 66 3.74 -2.34 5.67
N TYR A 67 3.97 -1.25 6.41
CA TYR A 67 5.14 -1.10 7.26
C TYR A 67 4.90 -0.12 8.42
N LEU A 68 5.72 -0.24 9.47
CA LEU A 68 5.89 0.80 10.48
C LEU A 68 7.04 1.73 10.12
N MET A 69 6.86 3.03 10.37
CA MET A 69 7.95 4.01 10.31
C MET A 69 9.14 3.57 11.17
N ARG A 70 10.33 4.06 10.82
CA ARG A 70 11.59 3.58 11.42
C ARG A 70 11.63 3.87 12.93
N SER A 71 11.06 5.00 13.36
CA SER A 71 10.95 5.39 14.76
C SER A 71 10.14 4.39 15.59
N ALA A 72 8.94 4.01 15.13
CA ALA A 72 8.09 3.01 15.78
C ALA A 72 8.74 1.61 15.78
N ALA A 73 9.33 1.19 14.66
CA ALA A 73 10.01 -0.10 14.57
C ALA A 73 11.20 -0.21 15.55
N ARG A 74 11.96 0.88 15.76
CA ARG A 74 13.06 0.91 16.74
C ARG A 74 12.58 0.79 18.20
N ARG A 75 11.32 1.15 18.47
CA ARG A 75 10.69 1.01 19.79
C ARG A 75 9.97 -0.33 19.96
N HIS A 76 10.14 -1.27 19.01
CA HIS A 76 9.47 -2.56 19.02
C HIS A 76 7.94 -2.45 19.08
N GLU A 77 7.38 -1.37 18.54
CA GLU A 77 5.92 -1.23 18.44
C GLU A 77 5.35 -2.24 17.44
N SER A 78 4.10 -2.63 17.68
CA SER A 78 3.30 -3.49 16.80
C SER A 78 1.92 -2.89 16.61
N THR A 79 1.22 -3.30 15.56
CA THR A 79 -0.17 -2.89 15.33
C THR A 79 -0.89 -3.90 14.46
N ASP A 80 -2.17 -4.08 14.76
CA ASP A 80 -3.11 -4.68 13.83
C ASP A 80 -3.54 -3.63 12.80
N TYR A 81 -3.87 -4.11 11.61
CA TYR A 81 -4.37 -3.27 10.53
C TYR A 81 -5.46 -3.97 9.72
N SER A 82 -6.27 -3.16 9.05
CA SER A 82 -7.24 -3.58 8.06
C SER A 82 -6.86 -3.01 6.71
N LEU A 83 -6.85 -3.89 5.71
CA LEU A 83 -6.59 -3.54 4.32
C LEU A 83 -7.78 -4.00 3.47
N LYS A 84 -8.43 -3.06 2.76
CA LYS A 84 -9.43 -3.38 1.75
C LYS A 84 -8.88 -3.02 0.39
N ILE A 85 -8.83 -4.01 -0.50
CA ILE A 85 -8.32 -3.87 -1.87
C ILE A 85 -9.49 -4.12 -2.81
N LYS A 86 -9.69 -3.22 -3.76
CA LYS A 86 -10.69 -3.36 -4.82
C LYS A 86 -10.03 -3.12 -6.17
N LEU A 87 -10.26 -4.06 -7.08
CA LEU A 87 -10.06 -3.88 -8.51
C LEU A 87 -11.43 -3.73 -9.16
N ALA A 88 -11.59 -2.72 -10.00
CA ALA A 88 -12.75 -2.57 -10.85
C ALA A 88 -12.28 -2.40 -12.29
N ASP A 89 -12.99 -2.99 -13.24
CA ASP A 89 -12.77 -2.69 -14.64
C ASP A 89 -13.15 -1.22 -14.89
N GLY A 90 -12.36 -0.55 -15.75
CA GLY A 90 -12.57 0.84 -16.14
C GLY A 90 -13.77 1.04 -17.03
#